data_AF-A0A0D2YJR3-F1
#
_entry.id   AF-A0A0D2YJR3-F1
#
_cell.length_a   1.000
_cell.length_b   1.000
_cell.length_c   1.000
_cell.angle_alpha   90.00
_cell.angle_beta   90.00
_cell.angle_gamma   90.00
#
_symmetry.space_group_name_H-M   'P 1'
#
loop_
_entity.id
_entity.type
_entity.pdbx_description
1 polymer ?
#
loop_
_entity_poly.entity_id
_entity_poly.type
_entity_poly.pdbx_seq_one_letter_code
_entity_poly.pdbx_strand_id
1 'polypeptide(L)'
;LCFTYALQYYDKAILSQAAIFGLREDLKLATGLKYSWVSLIFYFGYIAGTYPISFLAQRYPIRIVCTAICILWSFVILCTPACTSYSGLLVNRFMLGLVEAGVSPIFMLVVGLWYTHSEQVSRSSWWYSCSGGSLLISPLINYGLGHIKGGALNSWQWMYIIAGLATLAWGIALWWLFPDSPQNAKGFTEAERRLLLERVRWNNAGAEDKNFKPYQ
;
A
#
# COMPACT_ATOMS: atom_id res chain seq x y z
N LEU A 1 -2.42 0.26 -9.84
CA LEU A 1 -2.80 -0.99 -9.15
C LEU A 1 -1.59 -1.92 -9.04
N CYS A 2 -1.11 -2.50 -10.14
CA CYS A 2 0.04 -3.43 -10.15
C CYS A 2 1.30 -2.87 -9.47
N PHE A 3 1.72 -1.65 -9.84
CA PHE A 3 2.93 -1.04 -9.27
C PHE A 3 2.78 -0.69 -7.78
N THR A 4 1.62 -0.19 -7.35
CA THR A 4 1.36 0.07 -5.93
C THR A 4 1.38 -1.22 -5.11
N TYR A 5 0.83 -2.32 -5.64
CA TYR A 5 0.85 -3.61 -4.97
C TYR A 5 2.26 -4.22 -4.92
N ALA A 6 3.05 -4.02 -5.99
CA ALA A 6 4.46 -4.37 -5.98
C ALA A 6 5.22 -3.60 -4.87
N LEU A 7 5.06 -2.28 -4.81
CA LEU A 7 5.66 -1.46 -3.75
C LEU A 7 5.24 -1.90 -2.34
N GLN A 8 3.99 -2.35 -2.17
CA GLN A 8 3.48 -2.82 -0.88
C GLN A 8 4.19 -4.09 -0.42
N TYR A 9 4.41 -5.03 -1.33
CA TYR A 9 5.18 -6.24 -1.04
C TYR A 9 6.67 -5.96 -0.90
N TYR A 10 7.20 -4.99 -1.64
CA TYR A 10 8.56 -4.51 -1.47
C TYR A 10 8.79 -4.04 -0.04
N ASP A 11 7.94 -3.15 0.50
CA ASP A 11 8.06 -2.62 1.86
C ASP A 11 8.03 -3.71 2.95
N LYS A 12 7.12 -4.69 2.83
CA LYS A 12 7.08 -5.86 3.72
C LYS A 12 8.37 -6.66 3.68
N ALA A 13 8.96 -6.84 2.50
CA ALA A 13 10.21 -7.55 2.33
C ALA A 13 11.43 -6.77 2.84
N ILE A 14 11.37 -5.43 2.87
CA ILE A 14 12.50 -4.62 3.38
C ILE A 14 12.76 -4.91 4.86
N LEU A 15 11.74 -5.22 5.69
CA LEU A 15 11.97 -5.53 7.11
C LEU A 15 12.93 -6.70 7.32
N SER A 16 12.69 -7.80 6.61
CA SER A 16 13.51 -9.00 6.73
C SER A 16 14.90 -8.80 6.14
N GLN A 17 15.03 -7.98 5.11
CA GLN A 17 16.32 -7.66 4.49
C GLN A 17 17.13 -6.68 5.34
N ALA A 18 16.51 -5.60 5.81
CA ALA A 18 17.10 -4.65 6.75
C ALA A 18 17.60 -5.33 8.03
N ALA A 19 16.89 -6.35 8.52
CA ALA A 19 17.30 -7.17 9.66
C ALA A 19 18.65 -7.87 9.47
N ILE A 20 19.00 -8.21 8.22
CA ILE A 20 20.28 -8.83 7.84
C ILE A 20 21.36 -7.74 7.68
N PHE A 21 21.00 -6.55 7.21
CA PHE A 21 21.91 -5.41 7.01
C PHE A 21 22.11 -4.52 8.25
N GLY A 22 22.11 -5.12 9.45
CA GLY A 22 22.52 -4.45 10.69
C GLY A 22 21.40 -3.88 11.58
N LEU A 23 20.13 -3.86 11.13
CA LEU A 23 19.01 -3.38 11.95
C LEU A 23 18.85 -4.16 13.27
N ARG A 24 19.20 -5.45 13.28
CA ARG A 24 19.15 -6.27 14.49
C ARG A 24 20.18 -5.88 15.54
N GLU A 25 21.37 -5.47 15.10
CA GLU A 25 22.49 -5.08 15.97
C GLU A 25 22.26 -3.66 16.51
N ASP A 26 21.86 -2.72 15.64
CA ASP A 26 21.64 -1.33 15.99
C ASP A 26 20.52 -1.13 17.02
N LEU A 27 19.40 -1.86 16.87
CA LEU A 27 18.25 -1.75 17.77
C LEU A 27 18.23 -2.80 18.87
N LYS A 28 19.32 -3.57 19.05
CA LYS A 28 19.44 -4.65 20.04
C LYS A 28 18.26 -5.63 19.99
N LEU A 29 17.82 -5.97 18.78
CA LEU A 29 16.67 -6.85 18.52
C LEU A 29 17.04 -8.34 18.64
N ALA A 30 18.33 -8.67 18.80
CA ALA A 30 18.84 -10.03 18.92
C ALA A 30 18.41 -10.74 20.23
N THR A 31 17.93 -10.00 21.23
CA THR A 31 17.50 -10.58 22.51
C THR A 31 16.03 -11.01 22.45
N GLY A 32 15.80 -12.32 22.27
CA GLY A 32 14.48 -12.96 22.41
C GLY A 32 13.49 -12.74 21.25
N LEU A 33 12.19 -12.67 21.56
CA LEU A 33 11.08 -12.59 20.60
C LEU A 33 10.83 -11.16 20.04
N LYS A 34 11.70 -10.20 20.32
CA LYS A 34 11.49 -8.78 19.97
C LYS A 34 11.32 -8.53 18.47
N TYR A 35 12.15 -9.17 17.64
CA TYR A 35 12.02 -9.06 16.18
C TYR A 35 10.67 -9.60 15.68
N SER A 36 10.19 -10.70 16.25
CA SER A 36 8.89 -11.29 15.91
C SER A 36 7.74 -10.35 16.30
N TRP A 37 7.83 -9.70 17.47
CA TRP A 37 6.85 -8.69 17.89
C TRP A 37 6.80 -7.47 16.96
N VAL A 38 7.94 -7.01 16.44
CA VAL A 38 8.00 -5.93 15.44
C VAL A 38 7.30 -6.32 14.14
N SER A 39 7.39 -7.58 13.74
CA SER A 39 6.68 -8.09 12.57
C SER A 39 5.19 -8.30 12.84
N LEU A 40 4.83 -8.70 14.07
CA LEU A 40 3.46 -8.98 14.48
C LEU A 40 2.62 -7.71 14.68
N ILE A 41 3.20 -6.66 15.27
CA ILE A 41 2.49 -5.41 15.56
C ILE A 41 1.97 -4.72 14.29
N PHE A 42 2.66 -4.95 13.16
CA PHE A 42 2.20 -4.54 11.85
C PHE A 42 0.82 -5.13 11.51
N TYR A 43 0.60 -6.43 11.75
CA TYR A 43 -0.69 -7.08 11.49
C TYR A 43 -1.80 -6.60 12.43
N PHE A 44 -1.48 -6.29 13.69
CA PHE A 44 -2.43 -5.65 14.59
C PHE A 44 -2.85 -4.27 14.08
N GLY A 45 -1.89 -3.45 13.62
CA GLY A 45 -2.17 -2.19 12.96
C GLY A 45 -3.03 -2.38 11.71
N TYR A 46 -2.72 -3.40 10.91
CA TYR A 46 -3.46 -3.73 9.69
C TYR A 46 -4.94 -4.06 9.98
N ILE A 47 -5.20 -4.90 10.99
CA ILE A 47 -6.56 -5.24 11.41
C ILE A 47 -7.31 -3.98 11.89
N ALA A 48 -6.66 -3.16 12.73
CA ALA A 48 -7.25 -1.93 13.24
C ALA A 48 -7.55 -0.91 12.13
N GLY A 49 -6.68 -0.80 11.12
CA GLY A 49 -6.82 0.12 9.99
C GLY A 49 -7.82 -0.33 8.92
N THR A 50 -8.09 -1.63 8.82
CA THR A 50 -8.98 -2.18 7.77
C THR A 50 -10.39 -1.62 7.89
N TYR A 51 -10.94 -1.53 9.10
CA TYR A 51 -12.30 -1.04 9.35
C TYR A 51 -12.49 0.46 9.02
N PRO A 52 -11.69 1.40 9.58
CA PRO A 52 -11.87 2.82 9.29
C PRO A 52 -11.61 3.15 7.82
N ILE A 53 -10.60 2.55 7.20
CA ILE A 53 -10.28 2.87 5.81
C ILE A 53 -11.33 2.32 4.85
N SER A 54 -11.89 1.14 5.13
CA SER A 54 -13.01 0.61 4.33
C SER A 54 -14.24 1.54 4.41
N PHE A 55 -14.51 2.11 5.58
CA PHE A 55 -15.58 3.10 5.74
C PHE A 55 -15.28 4.41 4.98
N LEU A 56 -14.05 4.91 5.05
CA LEU A 56 -13.61 6.09 4.29
C LEU A 56 -13.70 5.87 2.78
N ALA A 57 -13.34 4.68 2.30
CA ALA A 57 -13.37 4.32 0.89
C ALA A 57 -14.79 4.28 0.30
N GLN A 58 -15.81 4.01 1.12
CA GLN A 58 -17.22 4.08 0.70
C GLN A 58 -17.75 5.53 0.65
N ARG A 59 -17.25 6.40 1.53
CA ARG A 59 -17.79 7.77 1.68
C ARG A 59 -17.14 8.81 0.75
N TYR A 60 -15.85 8.63 0.45
CA TYR A 60 -15.06 9.58 -0.32
C TYR A 60 -14.67 9.03 -1.70
N PRO A 61 -14.40 9.90 -2.68
CA PRO A 61 -13.94 9.45 -3.98
C PRO A 61 -12.63 8.66 -3.84
N ILE A 62 -12.63 7.46 -4.42
CA ILE A 62 -11.57 6.47 -4.26
C ILE A 62 -10.18 7.02 -4.64
N ARG A 63 -10.10 7.91 -5.64
CA ARG A 63 -8.86 8.56 -6.04
C ARG A 63 -8.21 9.33 -4.88
N ILE A 64 -8.98 10.15 -4.16
CA ILE A 64 -8.46 10.97 -3.06
C ILE A 64 -8.02 10.07 -1.92
N VAL A 65 -8.83 9.05 -1.59
CA VAL A 65 -8.51 8.11 -0.50
C VAL A 65 -7.24 7.30 -0.83
N CYS A 66 -7.14 6.74 -2.04
CA CYS A 66 -5.99 5.96 -2.48
C CYS A 66 -4.69 6.78 -2.48
N THR A 67 -4.75 8.02 -2.97
CA THR A 67 -3.58 8.89 -3.06
C THR A 67 -3.14 9.40 -1.68
N ALA A 68 -4.09 9.79 -0.83
CA ALA A 68 -3.81 10.17 0.55
C ALA A 68 -3.15 9.02 1.33
N ILE A 69 -3.65 7.79 1.19
CA ILE A 69 -3.06 6.61 1.84
C ILE A 69 -1.65 6.35 1.34
N CYS A 70 -1.42 6.39 0.02
CA CYS A 70 -0.07 6.18 -0.52
C CYS A 70 0.92 7.23 -0.02
N ILE A 71 0.52 8.50 0.05
CA ILE A 71 1.35 9.58 0.57
C ILE A 71 1.63 9.40 2.06
N LEU A 72 0.60 9.17 2.88
CA LEU A 72 0.74 8.94 4.33
C LEU A 72 1.63 7.72 4.60
N TRP A 73 1.44 6.63 3.87
CA TRP A 73 2.26 5.43 3.98
C TRP A 73 3.73 5.72 3.68
N SER A 74 4.00 6.49 2.62
CA SER A 74 5.36 6.90 2.25
C SER A 74 6.02 7.76 3.34
N PHE A 75 5.28 8.68 3.96
CA PHE A 75 5.77 9.45 5.10
C PHE A 75 6.14 8.56 6.28
N VAL A 76 5.31 7.55 6.61
CA VAL A 76 5.63 6.61 7.70
C VAL A 76 6.89 5.80 7.38
N ILE A 77 7.05 5.35 6.13
CA ILE A 77 8.28 4.67 5.69
C ILE A 77 9.50 5.58 5.89
N LEU A 78 9.43 6.84 5.45
CA LEU A 78 10.52 7.82 5.57
C LEU A 78 10.86 8.19 7.03
N CYS A 79 9.94 8.00 7.97
CA CYS A 79 10.19 8.17 9.40
C CYS A 79 10.87 6.95 10.05
N THR A 80 10.83 5.77 9.41
CA THR A 80 11.43 4.53 9.93
C THR A 80 12.94 4.64 10.23
N PRO A 81 13.78 5.24 9.37
CA PRO A 81 15.21 5.44 9.63
C PRO A 81 15.51 6.29 10.86
N ALA A 82 14.63 7.23 11.20
CA ALA A 82 14.79 8.13 12.36
C ALA A 82 14.48 7.43 13.70
N CYS A 83 13.90 6.22 13.67
CA CYS A 83 13.59 5.46 14.86
C CYS A 83 14.84 4.77 15.43
N THR A 84 15.47 5.38 16.43
CA THR A 84 16.66 4.83 17.13
C THR A 84 16.31 3.92 18.30
N SER A 85 15.04 3.82 18.67
CA SER A 85 14.55 3.04 19.83
C SER A 85 13.63 1.90 19.41
N TYR A 86 13.67 0.79 20.16
CA TYR A 86 12.77 -0.37 19.98
C TYR A 86 11.28 0.04 20.01
N SER A 87 10.87 0.82 21.01
CA SER A 87 9.50 1.31 21.14
C SER A 87 9.10 2.23 20.00
N GLY A 88 10.03 3.07 19.51
CA GLY A 88 9.80 3.93 18.35
C GLY A 88 9.56 3.12 17.08
N LEU A 89 10.34 2.06 16.86
CA LEU A 89 10.13 1.15 15.74
C LEU A 89 8.78 0.42 15.84
N LEU A 90 8.37 -0.03 17.02
CA LEU A 90 7.07 -0.67 17.23
C LEU A 90 5.90 0.25 16.87
N VAL A 91 5.92 1.50 17.36
CA VAL A 91 4.88 2.50 17.06
C VAL A 91 4.86 2.81 15.57
N ASN A 92 6.03 3.01 14.95
CA ASN A 92 6.13 3.26 13.52
C ASN A 92 5.56 2.10 12.69
N ARG A 93 5.80 0.84 13.09
CA ARG A 93 5.23 -0.34 12.41
C ARG A 93 3.74 -0.48 12.58
N PHE A 94 3.23 -0.16 13.77
CA PHE A 94 1.80 -0.14 14.01
C PHE A 94 1.10 0.90 13.12
N MET A 95 1.65 2.12 13.05
CA MET A 95 1.15 3.19 12.19
C MET A 95 1.23 2.81 10.70
N LEU A 96 2.33 2.17 10.29
CA LEU A 96 2.51 1.69 8.93
C LEU A 96 1.43 0.66 8.58
N GLY A 97 1.19 -0.33 9.45
CA GLY A 97 0.11 -1.30 9.28
C GLY A 97 -1.27 -0.65 9.20
N LEU A 98 -1.54 0.34 10.06
CA LEU A 98 -2.81 1.07 10.08
C LEU A 98 -3.10 1.76 8.75
N VAL A 99 -2.10 2.42 8.15
CA VAL A 99 -2.27 3.12 6.87
C VAL A 99 -2.33 2.15 5.69
N GLU A 100 -1.48 1.12 5.70
CA GLU A 100 -1.39 0.15 4.59
C GLU A 100 -2.64 -0.74 4.46
N ALA A 101 -3.39 -0.93 5.55
CA ALA A 101 -4.61 -1.75 5.60
C ALA A 101 -5.65 -1.43 4.51
N GLY A 102 -5.70 -0.17 4.10
CA GLY A 102 -6.67 0.35 3.16
C GLY A 102 -6.41 0.03 1.70
N VAL A 103 -5.18 -0.28 1.32
CA VAL A 103 -4.78 -0.38 -0.09
C VAL A 103 -5.51 -1.55 -0.77
N SER A 104 -5.55 -2.71 -0.12
CA SER A 104 -6.18 -3.93 -0.63
C SER A 104 -7.70 -3.77 -0.88
N PRO A 105 -8.53 -3.34 0.10
CA PRO A 105 -9.97 -3.19 -0.14
C PRO A 105 -10.28 -2.09 -1.16
N ILE A 106 -9.50 -0.99 -1.17
CA ILE A 106 -9.69 0.07 -2.17
C ILE A 106 -9.45 -0.46 -3.58
N PHE A 107 -8.42 -1.29 -3.79
CA PHE A 107 -8.16 -1.86 -5.11
C PHE A 107 -9.25 -2.84 -5.55
N MET A 108 -9.78 -3.61 -4.61
CA MET A 108 -10.91 -4.49 -4.88
C MET A 108 -12.17 -3.69 -5.26
N LEU A 109 -12.42 -2.56 -4.60
CA LEU A 109 -13.51 -1.63 -4.97
C LEU A 109 -13.30 -1.00 -6.35
N VAL A 110 -12.09 -0.56 -6.68
CA VAL A 110 -11.77 -0.01 -8.02
C VAL A 110 -12.03 -1.05 -9.11
N VAL A 111 -11.56 -2.28 -8.90
CA VAL A 111 -11.77 -3.36 -9.87
C VAL A 111 -13.26 -3.72 -9.97
N GLY A 112 -13.98 -3.69 -8.85
CA GLY A 112 -15.43 -3.89 -8.80
C GLY A 112 -16.24 -2.86 -9.58
N LEU A 113 -15.81 -1.58 -9.54
CA LEU A 113 -16.50 -0.47 -10.19
C LEU A 113 -16.22 -0.37 -11.69
N TRP A 114 -15.03 -0.78 -12.14
CA TRP A 114 -14.59 -0.59 -13.53
C TRP A 114 -14.75 -1.83 -14.42
N TYR A 115 -14.85 -3.03 -13.84
CA TYR A 115 -14.82 -4.29 -14.60
C TYR A 115 -16.01 -5.20 -14.29
N THR A 116 -16.44 -5.98 -15.28
CA THR A 116 -17.51 -6.98 -15.13
C THR A 116 -17.04 -8.19 -14.33
N HIS A 117 -17.95 -8.96 -13.71
CA HIS A 117 -17.59 -10.10 -12.83
C HIS A 117 -16.66 -11.12 -13.51
N SER A 118 -16.86 -11.37 -14.81
CA SER A 118 -15.98 -12.21 -15.63
C SER A 118 -14.55 -11.67 -15.79
N GLU A 119 -14.38 -10.35 -15.80
CA GLU A 119 -13.09 -9.68 -15.99
C GLU A 119 -12.38 -9.41 -14.66
N GLN A 120 -13.14 -9.25 -13.57
CA GLN A 120 -12.61 -8.95 -12.23
C GLN A 120 -11.60 -9.99 -11.76
N VAL A 121 -11.85 -11.28 -12.01
CA VAL A 121 -10.93 -12.37 -11.62
C VAL A 121 -9.59 -12.22 -12.33
N SER A 122 -9.60 -12.08 -13.67
CA SER A 122 -8.37 -11.92 -14.45
C SER A 122 -7.59 -10.69 -14.03
N ARG A 123 -8.26 -9.53 -13.90
CA ARG A 123 -7.61 -8.28 -13.47
C ARG A 123 -7.05 -8.39 -12.06
N SER A 124 -7.75 -9.10 -11.17
CA SER A 124 -7.29 -9.34 -9.80
C SER A 124 -6.07 -10.22 -9.73
N SER A 125 -6.05 -11.30 -10.51
CA SER A 125 -4.87 -12.15 -10.65
C SER A 125 -3.67 -11.36 -11.18
N TRP A 126 -3.84 -10.51 -12.20
CA TRP A 126 -2.75 -9.73 -12.78
C TRP A 126 -2.06 -8.80 -11.76
N TRP A 127 -2.82 -8.01 -11.00
CA TRP A 127 -2.19 -7.14 -9.99
C TRP A 127 -1.66 -7.92 -8.81
N TYR A 128 -2.31 -9.02 -8.42
CA TYR A 128 -1.84 -9.88 -7.33
C TYR A 128 -0.53 -10.59 -7.68
N SER A 129 -0.33 -11.02 -8.94
CA SER A 129 0.91 -11.63 -9.41
C SER A 129 2.13 -10.71 -9.28
N CYS A 130 1.94 -9.40 -9.27
CA CYS A 130 3.03 -8.44 -9.05
C CYS A 130 3.65 -8.54 -7.64
N SER A 131 2.96 -9.15 -6.67
CA SER A 131 3.53 -9.43 -5.35
C SER A 131 4.76 -10.36 -5.43
N GLY A 132 4.68 -11.43 -6.22
CA GLY A 132 5.78 -12.37 -6.43
C GLY A 132 6.94 -11.74 -7.18
N GLY A 133 6.63 -10.95 -8.22
CA GLY A 133 7.63 -10.19 -8.97
C GLY A 133 8.40 -9.22 -8.07
N SER A 134 7.70 -8.50 -7.19
CA SER A 134 8.36 -7.65 -6.21
C SER A 134 9.28 -8.45 -5.30
N LEU A 135 8.83 -9.58 -4.76
CA LEU A 135 9.65 -10.40 -3.85
C LEU A 135 10.97 -10.88 -4.47
N LEU A 136 10.99 -11.12 -5.79
CA LEU A 136 12.20 -11.51 -6.53
C LEU A 136 13.15 -10.32 -6.77
N ILE A 137 12.59 -9.14 -7.03
CA ILE A 137 13.36 -7.93 -7.33
C ILE A 137 13.89 -7.29 -6.03
N SER A 138 13.17 -7.41 -4.91
CA SER A 138 13.54 -6.74 -3.65
C SER A 138 14.97 -7.05 -3.17
N PRO A 139 15.40 -8.32 -3.10
CA PRO A 139 16.73 -8.69 -2.64
C PRO A 139 17.83 -8.17 -3.56
N LEU A 140 17.59 -8.10 -4.88
CA LEU A 140 18.57 -7.60 -5.84
C LEU A 140 18.82 -6.09 -5.65
N ILE A 141 17.74 -5.32 -5.47
CA ILE A 141 17.84 -3.88 -5.18
C ILE A 141 18.57 -3.68 -3.85
N ASN A 142 18.17 -4.39 -2.79
CA ASN A 142 18.76 -4.24 -1.47
C ASN A 142 20.20 -4.77 -1.39
N TYR A 143 20.58 -5.75 -2.22
CA TYR A 143 21.98 -6.15 -2.38
C TYR A 143 22.82 -5.00 -2.96
N GLY A 144 22.30 -4.31 -3.98
CA GLY A 144 22.93 -3.10 -4.53
C GLY A 144 23.06 -1.97 -3.50
N LEU A 145 21.99 -1.73 -2.72
CA LEU A 145 22.00 -0.72 -1.66
C LEU A 145 22.89 -1.10 -0.47
N GLY A 146 23.07 -2.39 -0.20
CA GLY A 146 23.97 -2.91 0.83
C GLY A 146 25.46 -2.68 0.54
N HIS A 147 25.82 -2.37 -0.72
CA HIS A 147 27.20 -2.01 -1.10
C HIS A 147 27.53 -0.54 -0.86
N ILE A 148 26.54 0.28 -0.49
CA ILE A 148 26.76 1.68 -0.11
C ILE A 148 27.42 1.69 1.27
N LYS A 149 28.76 1.69 1.27
CA LYS A 149 29.61 1.84 2.46
C LYS A 149 30.21 3.25 2.45
N GLY A 150 29.53 4.20 3.08
CA GLY A 150 30.02 5.57 3.23
C GLY A 150 28.91 6.57 3.57
N GLY A 151 28.92 7.08 4.79
CA GLY A 151 27.99 8.09 5.29
C GLY A 151 27.67 7.93 6.78
N ALA A 152 27.03 8.94 7.38
CA ALA A 152 26.59 8.92 8.78
C ALA A 152 25.36 8.01 9.04
N LEU A 153 24.85 7.33 8.02
CA LEU A 153 23.64 6.51 8.05
C LEU A 153 23.97 5.05 7.71
N ASN A 154 23.38 4.11 8.44
CA ASN A 154 23.57 2.67 8.26
C ASN A 154 22.89 2.17 6.97
N SER A 155 23.39 1.10 6.36
CA SER A 155 22.91 0.62 5.06
C SER A 155 21.40 0.32 5.04
N TRP A 156 20.82 -0.12 6.15
CA TRP A 156 19.38 -0.35 6.27
C TRP A 156 18.54 0.95 6.26
N GLN A 157 19.09 2.06 6.75
CA GLN A 157 18.41 3.36 6.74
C GLN A 157 18.24 3.85 5.30
N TRP A 158 19.26 3.67 4.46
CA TRP A 158 19.20 3.98 3.03
C TRP A 158 18.14 3.17 2.28
N MET A 159 17.97 1.88 2.62
CA MET A 159 16.92 1.03 2.03
C MET A 159 15.54 1.62 2.29
N TYR A 160 15.25 2.05 3.52
CA TYR A 160 13.98 2.69 3.87
C TYR A 160 13.80 4.07 3.25
N ILE A 161 14.85 4.89 3.17
CA ILE A 161 14.76 6.22 2.54
C ILE A 161 14.45 6.10 1.05
N ILE A 162 15.18 5.25 0.32
CA ILE A 162 14.99 5.08 -1.11
C ILE A 162 13.62 4.48 -1.42
N ALA A 163 13.20 3.48 -0.64
CA ALA A 163 11.87 2.91 -0.74
C ALA A 163 10.77 3.95 -0.50
N GLY A 164 10.90 4.73 0.58
CA GLY A 164 9.96 5.78 0.96
C GLY A 164 9.87 6.92 -0.05
N LEU A 165 10.99 7.30 -0.67
CA LEU A 165 11.01 8.31 -1.73
C LEU A 165 10.37 7.78 -3.03
N ALA A 166 10.65 6.53 -3.39
CA ALA A 166 10.04 5.90 -4.56
C ALA A 166 8.52 5.75 -4.40
N THR A 167 8.06 5.35 -3.20
CA THR A 167 6.62 5.27 -2.89
C THR A 167 5.98 6.65 -2.86
N LEU A 168 6.66 7.68 -2.34
CA LEU A 168 6.15 9.05 -2.31
C LEU A 168 6.00 9.61 -3.73
N ALA A 169 7.02 9.46 -4.58
CA ALA A 169 6.98 9.87 -5.98
C ALA A 169 5.84 9.16 -6.73
N TRP A 170 5.65 7.86 -6.47
CA TRP A 170 4.53 7.11 -7.03
C TRP A 170 3.17 7.58 -6.51
N GLY A 171 3.05 7.90 -5.22
CA GLY A 171 1.83 8.45 -4.61
C GLY A 171 1.42 9.78 -5.23
N ILE A 172 2.41 10.65 -5.52
CA ILE A 172 2.18 11.91 -6.24
C ILE A 172 1.77 11.62 -7.68
N ALA A 173 2.44 10.69 -8.37
CA ALA A 173 2.08 10.31 -9.73
C ALA A 173 0.65 9.73 -9.82
N LEU A 174 0.23 8.94 -8.83
CA LEU A 174 -1.14 8.43 -8.74
C LEU A 174 -2.18 9.56 -8.65
N TRP A 175 -1.85 10.70 -8.03
CA TRP A 175 -2.77 11.83 -8.01
C TRP A 175 -3.08 12.35 -9.41
N TRP A 176 -2.12 12.32 -10.33
CA TRP A 176 -2.32 12.76 -11.71
C TRP A 176 -2.87 11.65 -12.62
N LEU A 177 -2.39 10.41 -12.43
CA LEU A 177 -2.66 9.28 -13.34
C LEU A 177 -3.94 8.53 -13.02
N PHE A 178 -4.41 8.54 -11.76
CA PHE A 178 -5.53 7.69 -11.37
C PHE A 178 -6.86 8.34 -11.78
N PRO A 179 -7.65 7.71 -12.69
CA PRO A 179 -8.94 8.24 -13.06
C PRO A 179 -9.91 8.16 -11.88
N ASP A 180 -10.68 9.23 -11.65
CA ASP A 180 -11.81 9.23 -10.72
C ASP A 180 -12.86 8.19 -11.16
N SER A 181 -13.83 7.87 -10.28
CA SER A 181 -14.86 6.85 -10.51
C SER A 181 -15.46 6.89 -11.93
N PRO A 182 -16.03 5.79 -12.47
CA PRO A 182 -16.55 5.75 -13.83
C PRO A 182 -17.53 6.90 -14.18
N GLN A 183 -18.19 7.47 -13.16
CA GLN A 183 -19.07 8.63 -13.25
C GLN A 183 -18.33 9.96 -13.53
N ASN A 184 -17.11 10.12 -13.02
CA ASN A 184 -16.29 11.34 -13.10
C ASN A 184 -14.99 11.17 -13.90
N ALA A 185 -14.80 10.02 -14.56
CA ALA A 185 -13.56 9.71 -15.29
C ALA A 185 -13.25 10.78 -16.35
N LYS A 186 -12.11 11.47 -16.18
CA LYS A 186 -11.59 12.44 -17.15
C LYS A 186 -11.09 11.68 -18.38
N GLY A 187 -11.59 12.04 -19.57
CA GLY A 187 -11.15 11.46 -20.84
C GLY A 187 -12.21 10.66 -21.61
N PHE A 188 -13.38 10.40 -21.03
CA PHE A 188 -14.49 9.77 -21.74
C PHE A 188 -15.56 10.78 -22.15
N THR A 189 -16.07 10.64 -23.36
CA THR A 189 -17.23 11.38 -23.88
C THR A 189 -18.47 10.98 -23.08
N GLU A 190 -19.49 11.84 -22.97
CA GLU A 190 -20.74 11.50 -22.25
C GLU A 190 -21.40 10.21 -22.76
N ALA A 191 -21.30 9.93 -24.06
CA ALA A 191 -21.79 8.69 -24.66
C ALA A 191 -21.03 7.45 -24.16
N GLU A 192 -19.70 7.53 -24.05
CA GLU A 192 -18.86 6.43 -23.55
C GLU A 192 -19.08 6.19 -22.06
N ARG A 193 -19.29 7.25 -21.28
CA ARG A 193 -19.65 7.13 -19.86
C ARG A 193 -20.98 6.42 -19.66
N ARG A 194 -22.00 6.72 -20.48
CA ARG A 194 -23.30 6.02 -20.42
C ARG A 194 -23.16 4.54 -20.74
N LEU A 195 -22.39 4.18 -21.77
CA LEU A 195 -22.09 2.79 -22.12
C LEU A 195 -21.34 2.05 -21.00
N LEU A 196 -20.38 2.71 -20.35
CA LEU A 196 -19.66 2.14 -19.20
C LEU A 196 -20.59 1.91 -18.00
N LEU A 197 -21.47 2.86 -17.68
CA LEU A 197 -22.44 2.74 -16.60
C LEU A 197 -23.50 1.66 -16.89
N GLU A 198 -23.94 1.53 -18.14
CA GLU A 198 -24.84 0.45 -18.56
C GLU A 198 -24.16 -0.91 -18.45
N ARG A 199 -22.90 -1.03 -18.87
CA ARG A 199 -22.13 -2.28 -18.75
C ARG A 199 -21.95 -2.72 -17.29
N VAL A 200 -21.74 -1.78 -16.38
CA VAL A 200 -21.61 -2.05 -14.93
C VAL A 200 -22.98 -2.32 -14.28
N ARG A 201 -24.07 -1.70 -14.77
CA ARG A 201 -25.45 -1.97 -14.32
C ARG A 201 -25.86 -3.43 -14.50
N TRP A 202 -25.42 -4.08 -15.59
CA TRP A 202 -25.63 -5.52 -15.81
C TRP A 202 -24.98 -6.41 -14.75
N ASN A 203 -24.00 -5.88 -14.02
CA ASN A 203 -23.21 -6.63 -13.06
C ASN A 203 -23.84 -6.71 -11.66
N ASN A 204 -25.03 -6.10 -11.44
CA ASN A 204 -25.69 -5.97 -10.12
C ASN A 204 -24.76 -5.50 -9.00
N ALA A 205 -23.63 -4.87 -9.34
CA ALA A 205 -22.80 -4.15 -8.41
C ALA A 205 -23.65 -2.94 -8.00
N GLY A 206 -24.20 -2.99 -6.79
CA GLY A 206 -25.14 -1.99 -6.29
C GLY A 206 -24.66 -0.59 -6.67
N ALA A 207 -25.55 0.20 -7.30
CA ALA A 207 -25.30 1.61 -7.54
C ALA A 207 -24.72 2.20 -6.25
N GLU A 208 -23.58 2.92 -6.33
CA GLU A 208 -22.90 3.53 -5.17
C GLU A 208 -23.94 4.17 -4.23
N ASP A 209 -24.38 3.43 -3.22
CA ASP A 209 -25.34 3.89 -2.25
C ASP A 209 -24.48 4.48 -1.13
N LYS A 210 -24.27 5.80 -1.20
CA LYS A 210 -23.50 6.55 -0.19
C LYS A 210 -24.21 6.58 1.18
N ASN A 211 -25.37 5.93 1.29
CA ASN A 211 -26.16 5.78 2.50
C ASN A 211 -25.83 4.46 3.19
N PHE A 212 -25.16 4.56 4.33
CA PHE A 212 -24.87 3.45 5.22
C PHE A 212 -26.17 2.82 5.74
N LYS A 213 -26.39 1.53 5.45
CA LYS A 213 -27.43 0.73 6.11
C LYS A 213 -26.77 -0.01 7.28
N PRO A 214 -27.12 0.30 8.55
CA PRO A 214 -26.50 -0.31 9.74
C PRO A 214 -26.88 -1.79 9.94
N TYR A 215 -27.73 -2.33 9.09
CA TYR A 215 -28.12 -3.73 9.02
C TYR A 215 -27.88 -4.20 7.58
N GLN A 216 -26.79 -4.92 7.36
CA GLN A 216 -26.58 -5.89 6.28
C GLN A 216 -25.29 -6.67 6.51
#